data_AF-A0A951MK49-F1
#
_entry.id   AF-A0A951MK49-F1
#
_cell.length_a   1.000
_cell.length_b   1.000
_cell.length_c   1.000
_cell.angle_alpha   90.00
_cell.angle_beta   90.00
_cell.angle_gamma   90.00
#
_symmetry.space_group_name_H-M   'P 1'
#
loop_
_entity.id
_entity.type
_entity.pdbx_description
1 polymer ?
#
loop_
_entity_poly.entity_id
_entity_poly.type
_entity_poly.pdbx_seq_one_letter_code
_entity_poly.pdbx_strand_id
1 'polypeptide(L)'
;MRIDDYEYGRIVIDGREERNDVILVDGTVHANWWRDEGHRLQVDDLQPVLDAEPDLLVVGTGTAGNMRPASELEGQLRSRGIDVEAMPSPQAVSRYNELLRAGDRDVALAIHLTC
;
A
#
# COMPACT_ATOMS: atom_id res chain seq x y z
N MET A 1 3.01 3.29 -13.86
CA MET A 1 3.86 3.23 -12.66
C MET A 1 4.34 1.81 -12.48
N ARG A 2 5.60 1.62 -12.09
CA ARG A 2 6.18 0.31 -11.79
C ARG A 2 7.10 0.42 -10.59
N ILE A 3 7.08 -0.60 -9.73
CA ILE A 3 8.11 -0.76 -8.70
C ILE A 3 9.27 -1.53 -9.33
N ASP A 4 10.42 -0.87 -9.44
CA ASP A 4 11.63 -1.40 -10.05
C ASP A 4 12.44 -2.24 -9.07
N ASP A 5 12.47 -1.84 -7.81
CA ASP A 5 13.20 -2.55 -6.75
C ASP A 5 12.61 -2.28 -5.35
N TYR A 6 12.84 -3.20 -4.42
CA TYR A 6 12.45 -3.09 -3.02
C TYR A 6 13.49 -3.77 -2.12
N GLU A 7 13.88 -3.09 -1.06
CA GLU A 7 14.62 -3.64 0.07
C GLU A 7 14.18 -2.99 1.39
N TYR A 8 14.73 -3.47 2.52
CA TYR A 8 14.41 -2.90 3.83
C TYR A 8 14.71 -1.39 3.87
N GLY A 9 13.67 -0.58 4.10
CA GLY A 9 13.77 0.88 4.18
C GLY A 9 13.96 1.59 2.84
N ARG A 10 13.78 0.91 1.69
CA ARG A 10 13.96 1.51 0.37
C ARG A 10 13.02 0.90 -0.67
N ILE A 11 12.41 1.74 -1.49
CA ILE A 11 11.65 1.34 -2.67
C ILE A 11 12.04 2.21 -3.86
N VAL A 12 12.12 1.62 -5.05
CA VAL A 12 12.40 2.36 -6.30
C VAL A 12 11.17 2.28 -7.19
N ILE A 13 10.59 3.42 -7.53
CA ILE A 13 9.37 3.55 -8.32
C ILE A 13 9.66 4.40 -9.54
N ASP A 14 9.48 3.85 -10.74
CA ASP A 14 9.79 4.50 -12.02
C ASP A 14 11.20 5.17 -12.01
N GLY A 15 12.20 4.46 -11.47
CA GLY A 15 13.58 4.90 -11.33
C GLY A 15 13.87 5.90 -10.21
N ARG A 16 12.87 6.27 -9.38
CA ARG A 16 13.03 7.20 -8.26
C ARG A 16 13.04 6.45 -6.93
N GLU A 17 14.04 6.75 -6.11
CA GLU A 17 14.19 6.15 -4.79
C GLU A 17 13.37 6.88 -3.73
N GLU A 18 12.59 6.12 -2.95
CA GLU A 18 11.91 6.56 -1.75
C GLU A 18 12.42 5.76 -0.54
N ARG A 19 12.61 6.44 0.60
CA ARG A 19 13.12 5.84 1.86
C ARG A 19 12.13 5.89 3.01
N ASN A 20 10.96 6.49 2.77
CA ASN A 20 9.87 6.57 3.71
C ASN A 20 8.71 5.73 3.17
N ASP A 21 7.79 5.36 4.06
CA ASP A 21 6.55 4.70 3.66
C ASP A 21 5.79 5.53 2.62
N VAL A 22 5.12 4.84 1.69
CA VAL A 22 4.42 5.48 0.58
C VAL A 22 3.05 4.88 0.35
N ILE A 23 2.15 5.68 -0.22
CA ILE A 23 0.94 5.21 -0.90
C ILE A 23 1.10 5.43 -2.41
N LEU A 24 0.86 4.39 -3.20
CA LEU A 24 0.75 4.45 -4.66
C LEU A 24 -0.71 4.30 -5.03
N VAL A 25 -1.29 5.31 -5.65
CA VAL A 25 -2.71 5.28 -6.07
C VAL A 25 -2.90 6.26 -7.22
N ASP A 26 -3.76 5.89 -8.18
CA ASP A 26 -4.08 6.71 -9.38
C ASP A 26 -2.82 7.26 -10.09
N GLY A 27 -1.81 6.38 -10.25
CA GLY A 27 -0.54 6.75 -10.89
C GLY A 27 0.29 7.80 -10.15
N THR A 28 -0.02 8.08 -8.88
CA THR A 28 0.65 9.06 -8.03
C THR A 28 1.38 8.40 -6.86
N VAL A 29 2.57 8.90 -6.55
CA VAL A 29 3.33 8.53 -5.35
C VAL A 29 3.07 9.55 -4.25
N HIS A 30 2.37 9.13 -3.20
CA HIS A 30 2.21 9.90 -1.97
C HIS A 30 3.32 9.50 -1.00
N ALA A 31 4.45 10.22 -1.09
CA ALA A 31 5.62 10.00 -0.24
C ALA A 31 5.40 10.53 1.20
N ASN A 32 6.24 10.07 2.12
CA ASN A 32 6.20 10.44 3.54
C ASN A 32 4.86 10.11 4.20
N TRP A 33 4.29 8.97 3.83
CA TRP A 33 3.05 8.50 4.41
C TRP A 33 3.26 8.20 5.90
N TRP A 34 2.60 9.00 6.74
CA TRP A 34 2.67 8.88 8.19
C TRP A 34 1.35 8.31 8.71
N ARG A 35 1.44 7.33 9.62
CA ARG A 35 0.29 6.77 10.34
C ARG A 35 0.17 7.40 11.71
N ASP A 36 -1.06 7.63 12.17
CA ASP A 36 -1.30 8.19 13.52
C ASP A 36 -0.77 7.23 14.62
N GLU A 37 -0.87 5.91 14.39
CA GLU A 37 -0.23 4.87 15.20
C GLU A 37 0.77 4.03 14.37
N GLY A 38 2.03 3.97 14.80
CA GLY A 38 3.11 3.36 14.02
C GLY A 38 2.88 1.91 13.53
N HIS A 39 2.13 1.09 14.30
CA HIS A 39 1.88 -0.32 13.98
C HIS A 39 0.42 -0.66 13.64
N ARG A 40 -0.47 0.33 13.63
CA ARG A 40 -1.90 0.12 13.36
C ARG A 40 -2.30 1.01 12.19
N LEU A 41 -2.74 0.37 11.12
CA LEU A 41 -3.31 1.09 9.98
C LEU A 41 -4.80 1.35 10.22
N GLN A 42 -5.19 2.62 10.20
CA GLN A 42 -6.58 3.07 10.32
C GLN A 42 -7.09 3.65 9.00
N VAL A 43 -8.41 3.81 8.86
CA VAL A 43 -9.01 4.31 7.61
C VAL A 43 -8.58 5.76 7.33
N ASP A 44 -8.38 6.55 8.38
CA ASP A 44 -8.00 7.96 8.29
C ASP A 44 -6.57 8.15 7.75
N ASP A 45 -5.71 7.13 7.90
CA ASP A 45 -4.37 7.13 7.30
C ASP A 45 -4.40 6.94 5.77
N LEU A 46 -5.56 6.57 5.20
CA LEU A 46 -5.71 6.14 3.81
C LEU A 46 -6.41 7.17 2.93
N GLN A 47 -6.46 8.45 3.32
CA GLN A 47 -7.18 9.49 2.57
C GLN A 47 -6.93 9.46 1.03
N PRO A 48 -5.68 9.32 0.52
CA PRO A 48 -5.46 9.20 -0.92
C PRO A 48 -6.17 8.01 -1.57
N VAL A 49 -6.29 6.89 -0.85
CA VAL A 49 -7.00 5.69 -1.32
C VAL A 49 -8.51 5.92 -1.28
N LEU A 50 -9.00 6.60 -0.25
CA LEU A 50 -10.43 6.92 -0.13
C LEU A 50 -10.89 7.93 -1.19
N ASP A 51 -10.01 8.84 -1.60
CA ASP A 51 -10.32 9.83 -2.64
C ASP A 51 -10.33 9.22 -4.05
N ALA A 52 -9.49 8.21 -4.28
CA ALA A 52 -9.35 7.55 -5.58
C ALA A 52 -10.27 6.34 -5.77
N GLU A 53 -10.82 5.78 -4.68
CA GLU A 53 -11.75 4.64 -4.67
C GLU A 53 -11.33 3.46 -5.57
N PRO A 54 -10.11 2.89 -5.41
CA PRO A 54 -9.65 1.78 -6.24
C PRO A 54 -10.43 0.48 -5.95
N ASP A 55 -10.45 -0.45 -6.92
CA ASP A 55 -11.05 -1.77 -6.70
C ASP A 55 -10.32 -2.58 -5.61
N LEU A 56 -9.01 -2.36 -5.44
CA LEU A 56 -8.17 -3.08 -4.48
C LEU A 56 -7.14 -2.18 -3.82
N LEU A 57 -7.02 -2.31 -2.50
CA LEU A 57 -5.86 -1.86 -1.74
C LEU A 57 -4.98 -3.05 -1.35
N VAL A 58 -3.75 -3.07 -1.84
CA VAL A 58 -2.69 -3.94 -1.32
C VAL A 58 -2.00 -3.21 -0.16
N VAL A 59 -1.83 -3.89 0.98
CA VAL A 59 -1.15 -3.35 2.17
C VAL A 59 0.12 -4.14 2.44
N GLY A 60 1.27 -3.46 2.35
CA GLY A 60 2.57 -3.99 2.76
C GLY A 60 2.79 -3.76 4.25
N THR A 61 2.76 -4.83 5.05
CA THR A 61 2.76 -4.78 6.53
C THR A 61 4.14 -4.66 7.18
N GLY A 62 5.15 -4.25 6.42
CA GLY A 62 6.55 -4.32 6.80
C GLY A 62 7.18 -5.64 6.38
N THR A 63 8.51 -5.67 6.40
CA THR A 63 9.33 -6.84 6.05
C THR A 63 9.07 -8.01 6.99
N ALA A 64 8.86 -7.73 8.28
CA ALA A 64 8.50 -8.73 9.29
C ALA A 64 6.98 -8.92 9.44
N GLY A 65 6.16 -8.09 8.79
CA GLY A 65 4.70 -8.16 8.84
C GLY A 65 4.08 -7.80 10.20
N ASN A 66 4.76 -6.96 11.00
CA ASN A 66 4.26 -6.61 12.34
C ASN A 66 3.21 -5.51 12.32
N MET A 67 3.13 -4.70 11.25
CA MET A 67 2.02 -3.77 11.08
C MET A 67 0.73 -4.56 10.85
N ARG A 68 -0.30 -4.28 11.63
CA ARG A 68 -1.60 -4.93 11.47
C ARG A 68 -2.65 -3.91 11.06
N PRO A 69 -3.38 -4.14 9.96
CA PRO A 69 -4.66 -3.46 9.72
C PRO A 69 -5.55 -3.55 10.97
N ALA A 70 -6.23 -2.47 11.32
CA ALA A 70 -7.28 -2.53 12.34
C ALA A 70 -8.35 -3.57 11.93
N SER A 71 -8.95 -4.26 12.89
CA SER A 71 -9.96 -5.30 12.64
C SER A 71 -11.15 -4.79 11.83
N GLU A 72 -11.46 -3.50 11.96
CA GLU A 72 -12.57 -2.84 11.29
C GLU A 72 -12.18 -2.27 9.91
N LEU A 73 -10.88 -2.16 9.60
CA LEU A 73 -10.38 -1.49 8.39
C LEU A 73 -10.93 -2.15 7.13
N GLU A 74 -10.83 -3.48 7.03
CA GLU A 74 -11.34 -4.22 5.89
C GLU A 74 -12.85 -4.04 5.70
N GLY A 75 -13.62 -4.00 6.81
CA GLY A 75 -15.06 -3.79 6.75
C GLY A 75 -15.42 -2.38 6.27
N GLN A 76 -14.70 -1.37 6.75
CA GLN A 76 -14.89 0.02 6.33
C GLN A 76 -14.56 0.22 4.86
N LEU A 77 -13.44 -0.33 4.39
CA LEU A 77 -13.02 -0.25 2.98
C LEU A 77 -13.96 -1.03 2.07
N ARG A 78 -14.35 -2.26 2.44
CA ARG A 78 -15.34 -3.04 1.67
C ARG A 78 -16.70 -2.35 1.56
N SER A 79 -17.14 -1.62 2.59
CA SER A 79 -18.38 -0.84 2.53
C SER A 79 -18.35 0.26 1.46
N ARG A 80 -17.16 0.65 1.01
CA ARG A 80 -16.90 1.59 -0.09
C ARG A 80 -16.55 0.88 -1.41
N GLY A 81 -16.67 -0.45 -1.47
CA GLY A 81 -16.32 -1.24 -2.65
C GLY A 81 -14.83 -1.53 -2.82
N ILE A 82 -14.00 -1.22 -1.82
CA ILE A 82 -12.55 -1.38 -1.87
C ILE A 82 -12.18 -2.71 -1.18
N ASP A 83 -11.67 -3.67 -1.94
CA ASP A 83 -11.09 -4.89 -1.38
C ASP A 83 -9.74 -4.61 -0.72
N VAL A 84 -9.32 -5.47 0.21
CA VAL A 84 -8.04 -5.33 0.91
C VAL A 84 -7.28 -6.65 0.90
N GLU A 85 -6.01 -6.61 0.48
CA GLU A 85 -5.05 -7.70 0.59
C GLU A 85 -3.85 -7.23 1.44
N ALA A 86 -3.70 -7.75 2.67
CA ALA A 86 -2.58 -7.40 3.55
C ALA A 86 -1.54 -8.52 3.63
N MET A 87 -0.27 -8.19 3.40
CA MET A 87 0.84 -9.15 3.37
C MET A 87 2.20 -8.48 3.64
N PRO A 88 3.26 -9.24 3.98
CA PRO A 88 4.61 -8.70 4.10
C PRO A 88 5.02 -7.88 2.88
N SER A 89 5.72 -6.77 3.11
CA SER A 89 6.05 -5.78 2.06
C SER A 89 6.72 -6.35 0.79
N PRO A 90 7.66 -7.33 0.86
CA PRO A 90 8.18 -7.96 -0.36
C PRO A 90 7.11 -8.67 -1.20
N GLN A 91 6.14 -9.29 -0.55
CA GLN A 91 5.02 -9.97 -1.22
C GLN A 91 4.04 -8.94 -1.78
N ALA A 92 3.76 -7.87 -1.03
CA ALA A 92 2.89 -6.78 -1.46
C ALA A 92 3.43 -6.10 -2.73
N VAL A 93 4.73 -5.82 -2.81
CA VAL A 93 5.38 -5.28 -4.01
C VAL A 93 5.21 -6.21 -5.21
N SER A 94 5.47 -7.52 -5.01
CA SER A 94 5.35 -8.51 -6.07
C SER A 94 3.90 -8.61 -6.58
N ARG A 95 2.94 -8.62 -5.64
CA ARG A 95 1.51 -8.68 -5.92
C ARG A 95 1.00 -7.45 -6.64
N TYR A 96 1.39 -6.26 -6.19
CA TYR A 96 1.05 -5.00 -6.83
C TYR A 96 1.55 -4.95 -8.29
N ASN A 97 2.82 -5.30 -8.52
CA ASN A 97 3.39 -5.35 -9.86
C ASN A 97 2.71 -6.39 -10.77
N GLU A 98 2.29 -7.54 -10.23
CA GLU A 98 1.52 -8.54 -10.98
C GLU A 98 0.16 -7.97 -11.42
N LEU A 99 -0.59 -7.37 -10.50
CA LEU A 99 -1.90 -6.80 -10.75
C LEU A 99 -1.83 -5.65 -11.77
N LEU A 100 -0.85 -4.74 -11.63
CA LEU A 100 -0.64 -3.68 -12.60
C LEU A 100 -0.33 -4.20 -14.01
N ARG A 101 0.34 -5.35 -14.14
CA ARG A 101 0.60 -5.98 -15.44
C ARG A 101 -0.63 -6.65 -16.03
N ALA A 102 -1.51 -7.20 -15.18
CA ALA A 102 -2.78 -7.78 -15.61
C ALA A 102 -3.72 -6.70 -16.16
N GLY A 103 -3.80 -5.55 -15.48
CA GLY A 103 -4.53 -4.37 -15.96
C GLY A 103 -6.05 -4.56 -16.00
N ASP A 104 -6.58 -5.44 -15.16
CA ASP A 104 -7.99 -5.84 -15.11
C ASP A 104 -8.78 -5.20 -13.97
N ARG A 105 -8.10 -4.49 -13.05
CA ARG A 105 -8.70 -3.73 -11.95
C ARG A 105 -7.82 -2.56 -11.53
N ASP A 106 -8.43 -1.53 -10.94
CA ASP A 106 -7.72 -0.39 -10.38
C ASP A 106 -7.13 -0.75 -9.01
N VAL A 107 -5.81 -0.55 -8.83
CA VAL A 107 -5.08 -1.03 -7.65
C VAL A 107 -4.28 0.09 -7.01
N ALA A 108 -4.42 0.21 -5.69
CA ALA A 108 -3.55 0.99 -4.83
C ALA A 108 -2.61 0.10 -4.00
N LEU A 109 -1.49 0.68 -3.58
CA LEU A 109 -0.54 0.08 -2.63
C LEU A 109 -0.28 1.05 -1.49
N ALA A 110 -0.47 0.62 -0.25
CA ALA A 110 0.03 1.31 0.93
C ALA A 110 1.13 0.45 1.57
N ILE A 111 2.37 0.93 1.64
CA ILE A 111 3.51 0.07 1.98
C ILE A 111 4.36 0.64 3.11
N HIS A 112 4.55 -0.18 4.14
CA HIS A 112 5.56 0.04 5.18
C HIS A 112 6.90 -0.55 4.74
N LEU A 113 7.96 0.27 4.67
CA LEU A 113 9.25 -0.18 4.13
C LEU A 113 10.13 -0.90 5.17
N THR A 114 9.83 -0.76 6.47
CA THR A 114 10.66 -1.31 7.55
C THR A 114 10.02 -2.52 8.24
N CYS A 115 9.86 -2.53 9.57
CA CYS A 115 9.38 -3.67 10.36
C CYS A 115 8.11 -3.35 11.13
#